data_AF-A0A2G5CVH8-F1
#
_entry.id   AF-A0A2G5CVH8-F1
#
_cell.length_a   1.000
_cell.length_b   1.000
_cell.length_c   1.000
_cell.angle_alpha   90.00
_cell.angle_beta   90.00
_cell.angle_gamma   90.00
#
_symmetry.space_group_name_H-M   'P 1'
#
loop_
_entity.id
_entity.type
_entity.pdbx_description
1 polymer ?
#
loop_
_entity_poly.entity_id
_entity_poly.type
_entity_poly.pdbx_seq_one_letter_code
_entity_poly.pdbx_strand_id
1 'polypeptide(L)'
;MKFLDIAPLQSINNFLSHVCVGECAIQGKIEAYSCKHARTDKKLSLSLEHEILDYLGQSSDSDPPSPFQFLSTRSSRKTLIYLILTLNQIYPDYDVSAVQAQNFFKEEVWNGFKQIFETYLFETSKEWSAANGGSSFFENLYKVLDEVVKLPECEIYSYNPDSDGDPFMEQGAM
;
A
#
# COMPACT_ATOMS: atom_id res chain seq x y z
N MET A 1 -1.29 -11.37 -8.47
CA MET A 1 0.00 -11.20 -7.75
C MET A 1 0.30 -12.47 -6.98
N LYS A 2 1.56 -12.76 -6.65
CA LYS A 2 1.90 -13.94 -5.82
C LYS A 2 2.45 -13.52 -4.46
N PHE A 3 1.79 -13.92 -3.39
CA PHE A 3 2.24 -13.75 -2.00
C PHE A 3 3.63 -14.37 -1.78
N LEU A 4 4.47 -13.66 -1.03
CA LEU A 4 5.82 -14.07 -0.65
C LEU A 4 5.87 -14.25 0.86
N ASP A 5 6.18 -15.47 1.28
CA ASP A 5 6.34 -15.77 2.70
C ASP A 5 7.77 -15.40 3.15
N ILE A 6 7.88 -14.33 3.95
CA ILE A 6 9.15 -13.72 4.35
C ILE A 6 9.21 -13.66 5.88
N ALA A 7 10.07 -14.49 6.47
CA ALA A 7 10.16 -14.64 7.93
C ALA A 7 10.44 -13.32 8.69
N PRO A 8 11.32 -12.41 8.23
CA PRO A 8 11.47 -11.10 8.87
C PRO A 8 10.18 -10.27 8.95
N LEU A 9 9.33 -10.33 7.91
CA LEU A 9 8.03 -9.63 7.93
C LEU A 9 7.05 -10.28 8.91
N GLN A 10 7.07 -11.60 9.04
CA GLN A 10 6.25 -12.31 10.03
C GLN A 10 6.59 -11.87 11.47
N SER A 11 7.87 -11.65 11.79
CA SER A 11 8.27 -11.16 13.11
C SER A 11 7.67 -9.79 13.42
N ILE A 12 7.63 -8.88 12.44
CA ILE A 12 7.01 -7.56 12.61
C ILE A 12 5.49 -7.70 12.76
N ASN A 13 4.85 -8.53 11.95
CA ASN A 13 3.41 -8.79 12.04
C ASN A 13 3.00 -9.39 13.39
N ASN A 14 3.81 -10.29 13.95
CA ASN A 14 3.55 -10.89 15.26
C ASN A 14 3.61 -9.86 16.38
N PHE A 15 4.49 -8.86 16.26
CA PHE A 15 4.51 -7.75 17.20
C PHE A 15 3.26 -6.88 17.02
N LEU A 16 2.98 -6.43 15.79
CA LEU A 16 1.86 -5.54 15.46
C LEU A 16 0.48 -6.13 15.79
N SER A 17 0.33 -7.45 15.89
CA SER A 17 -0.94 -8.08 16.28
C SER A 17 -1.25 -8.05 17.78
N HIS A 18 -0.29 -7.65 18.63
CA HIS A 18 -0.43 -7.66 20.08
C HIS A 18 -0.18 -6.29 20.74
N VAL A 19 -0.10 -5.20 19.96
CA VAL A 19 0.21 -3.88 20.49
C VAL A 19 -1.06 -3.24 21.07
N CYS A 20 -1.16 -3.25 22.40
CA CYS A 20 -2.17 -2.50 23.14
C CYS A 20 -1.52 -1.25 23.75
N VAL A 21 -2.01 -0.06 23.38
CA VAL A 21 -1.58 1.23 23.93
C VAL A 21 -2.71 1.81 24.76
N GLY A 22 -2.67 1.56 26.07
CA GLY A 22 -3.72 2.00 26.99
C GLY A 22 -5.06 1.32 26.67
N GLU A 23 -6.06 2.10 26.27
CA GLU A 23 -7.39 1.60 25.88
C GLU A 23 -7.52 1.34 24.37
N CYS A 24 -6.50 1.70 23.59
CA CYS A 24 -6.49 1.49 22.14
C CYS A 24 -5.68 0.23 21.77
N ALA A 25 -6.13 -0.48 20.75
CA ALA A 25 -5.35 -1.53 20.09
C ALA A 25 -4.85 -0.99 18.75
N ILE A 26 -3.57 -1.21 18.46
CA ILE A 26 -2.98 -0.87 17.17
C ILE A 26 -2.92 -2.15 16.35
N GLN A 27 -3.51 -2.11 15.16
CA GLN A 27 -3.42 -3.20 14.20
C GLN A 27 -2.57 -2.77 13.02
N GLY A 28 -1.67 -3.66 12.60
CA GLY A 28 -0.83 -3.44 11.43
C GLY A 28 -0.43 -4.77 10.83
N LYS A 29 -0.30 -4.77 9.50
CA LYS A 29 0.09 -5.95 8.74
C LYS A 29 0.96 -5.54 7.56
N ILE A 30 2.03 -6.28 7.34
CA ILE A 30 2.98 -6.09 6.25
C ILE A 30 3.06 -7.38 5.45
N GLU A 31 2.81 -7.28 4.16
CA GLU A 31 2.78 -8.41 3.24
C GLU A 31 3.59 -8.08 1.99
N ALA A 32 4.29 -9.08 1.47
CA ALA A 32 5.08 -8.94 0.26
C ALA A 32 4.46 -9.74 -0.89
N TYR A 33 4.42 -9.12 -2.06
CA TYR A 33 3.85 -9.71 -3.26
C TYR A 33 4.81 -9.53 -4.44
N SER A 34 4.95 -10.57 -5.26
CA SER A 34 5.65 -10.49 -6.53
C SER A 34 4.67 -10.26 -7.69
N CYS A 35 5.10 -9.45 -8.67
CA CYS A 35 4.36 -9.20 -9.92
C CYS A 35 4.43 -10.38 -10.91
N LYS A 36 4.78 -11.59 -10.46
CA LYS A 36 4.81 -12.78 -11.32
C LYS A 36 3.38 -13.05 -11.79
N HIS A 37 3.14 -12.88 -13.08
CA HIS A 37 1.79 -13.00 -13.64
C HIS A 37 1.32 -14.45 -13.51
N ALA A 38 0.39 -14.72 -12.59
CA ALA A 38 -0.46 -15.89 -12.73
C ALA A 38 -1.27 -15.75 -14.04
N ARG A 39 -1.72 -16.86 -14.64
CA ARG A 39 -2.44 -16.82 -15.94
C ARG A 39 -3.69 -15.92 -15.89
N THR A 40 -4.32 -15.83 -14.72
CA THR A 40 -5.46 -14.98 -14.40
C THR A 40 -5.08 -13.50 -14.34
N ASP A 41 -3.95 -13.16 -13.71
CA ASP A 41 -3.45 -11.78 -13.62
C ASP A 41 -3.23 -11.15 -14.99
N LYS A 42 -2.80 -11.93 -16.00
CA LYS A 42 -2.58 -11.42 -17.36
C LYS A 42 -3.86 -10.94 -18.04
N LYS A 43 -4.99 -11.60 -17.79
CA LYS A 43 -6.29 -11.19 -18.35
C LYS A 43 -6.78 -9.92 -17.65
N LEU A 44 -6.69 -9.89 -16.32
CA LEU A 44 -7.08 -8.74 -15.51
C LEU A 44 -6.21 -7.52 -15.81
N SER A 45 -4.89 -7.68 -15.96
CA SER A 45 -3.98 -6.58 -16.30
C SER A 45 -4.32 -5.93 -17.65
N LEU A 46 -4.69 -6.74 -18.65
CA LEU A 46 -5.12 -6.23 -19.95
C LEU A 46 -6.47 -5.51 -19.86
N SER A 47 -7.41 -6.06 -19.08
CA SER A 47 -8.71 -5.43 -18.84
C SER A 47 -8.56 -4.05 -18.19
N LEU A 48 -7.74 -3.96 -17.14
CA LEU A 48 -7.44 -2.70 -16.44
C LEU A 48 -6.70 -1.71 -17.35
N GLU A 49 -5.78 -2.16 -18.20
CA GLU A 49 -5.09 -1.27 -19.15
C GLU A 49 -6.08 -0.64 -20.15
N HIS A 50 -7.04 -1.42 -20.66
CA HIS A 50 -8.11 -0.89 -21.50
C HIS A 50 -8.99 0.10 -20.76
N GLU A 51 -9.44 -0.24 -19.55
CA GLU A 51 -10.27 0.62 -18.72
C GLU A 51 -9.59 1.98 -18.46
N ILE A 52 -8.31 1.98 -18.07
CA ILE A 52 -7.53 3.20 -17.85
C ILE A 52 -7.46 4.05 -19.13
N LEU A 53 -7.23 3.43 -20.28
CA LEU A 53 -7.14 4.16 -21.55
C LEU A 53 -8.49 4.75 -21.98
N ASP A 54 -9.59 4.03 -21.75
CA ASP A 54 -10.93 4.51 -22.03
C ASP A 54 -11.28 5.72 -21.14
N TYR A 55 -10.91 5.68 -19.85
CA TYR A 55 -11.04 6.81 -18.94
C TYR A 55 -10.23 8.03 -19.38
N LEU A 56 -8.98 7.84 -19.81
CA LEU A 56 -8.14 8.92 -20.34
C LEU A 56 -8.65 9.47 -21.68
N GLY A 57 -9.26 8.63 -22.51
CA GLY A 57 -9.83 9.03 -23.80
C GLY A 57 -11.11 9.85 -23.68
N GLN A 58 -11.91 9.61 -22.64
CA GLN A 58 -13.16 10.34 -22.37
C GLN A 58 -12.93 11.74 -21.79
N SER A 59 -11.75 12.02 -21.20
CA SER A 59 -11.43 13.34 -20.64
C SER A 59 -10.95 14.36 -21.69
N SER A 60 -11.08 14.12 -23.00
CA SER A 60 -10.50 15.03 -24.01
C SER A 60 -11.24 16.36 -24.19
N ASP A 61 -12.43 16.53 -23.59
CA ASP A 61 -13.23 17.77 -23.65
C ASP A 61 -13.08 18.66 -22.42
N SER A 62 -12.27 18.27 -21.43
CA SER A 62 -11.97 19.06 -20.22
C SER A 62 -10.61 18.65 -19.69
N ASP A 63 -9.71 19.61 -19.40
CA ASP A 63 -8.38 19.32 -18.84
C ASP A 63 -8.49 18.22 -17.76
N PRO A 64 -7.77 17.09 -17.90
CA PRO A 64 -7.91 15.99 -16.95
C PRO A 64 -7.59 16.55 -15.55
N PRO A 65 -8.45 16.27 -14.54
CA PRO A 65 -8.17 16.75 -13.19
C PRO A 65 -6.78 16.27 -12.77
N SER A 66 -6.05 17.12 -12.05
CA SER A 66 -4.66 16.92 -11.58
C SER A 66 -4.27 15.47 -11.17
N PRO A 67 -5.14 14.67 -10.51
CA PRO A 67 -4.83 13.28 -10.18
C PRO A 67 -4.68 12.36 -11.39
N PHE A 68 -5.10 12.70 -12.61
CA PHE A 68 -5.04 11.77 -13.74
C PHE A 68 -3.82 11.98 -14.64
N GLN A 69 -3.09 13.08 -14.43
CA GLN A 69 -1.88 13.36 -15.21
C GLN A 69 -0.76 12.34 -14.95
N PHE A 70 -0.75 11.69 -13.77
CA PHE A 70 0.22 10.63 -13.48
C PHE A 70 0.01 9.38 -14.36
N LEU A 71 -1.20 9.14 -14.88
CA LEU A 71 -1.52 8.00 -15.76
C LEU A 71 -1.14 8.22 -17.23
N SER A 72 -0.59 9.38 -17.57
CA SER A 72 -0.12 9.70 -18.91
C SER A 72 0.98 8.76 -19.41
N THR A 73 1.88 8.32 -18.52
CA THR A 73 2.98 7.42 -18.88
C THR A 73 2.59 5.95 -18.78
N ARG A 74 3.13 5.14 -19.70
CA ARG A 74 2.94 3.67 -19.66
C ARG A 74 3.49 3.05 -18.37
N SER A 75 4.56 3.61 -17.81
CA SER A 75 5.15 3.12 -16.56
C SER A 75 4.18 3.28 -15.39
N SER A 76 3.63 4.48 -15.21
CA SER A 76 2.67 4.76 -14.14
C SER A 76 1.40 3.92 -14.26
N ARG A 77 0.86 3.72 -15.47
CA ARG A 77 -0.30 2.84 -15.70
C ARG A 77 0.00 1.41 -15.26
N LYS A 78 1.20 0.91 -15.59
CA LYS A 78 1.64 -0.41 -15.18
C LYS A 78 1.79 -0.53 -13.67
N THR A 79 2.33 0.50 -13.01
CA THR A 79 2.39 0.57 -11.54
C THR A 79 1.00 0.54 -10.92
N LEU A 80 0.06 1.36 -11.41
CA LEU A 80 -1.33 1.34 -10.94
C LEU A 80 -1.97 -0.04 -11.08
N ILE A 81 -1.79 -0.70 -12.23
CA ILE A 81 -2.30 -2.05 -12.45
C ILE A 81 -1.75 -3.02 -11.39
N TYR A 82 -0.45 -2.92 -11.05
CA TYR A 82 0.12 -3.75 -9.98
C TYR A 82 -0.44 -3.42 -8.61
N LEU A 83 -0.71 -2.16 -8.30
CA LEU A 83 -1.35 -1.76 -7.04
C LEU A 83 -2.76 -2.34 -6.95
N ILE A 84 -3.60 -2.18 -7.98
CA ILE A 84 -4.97 -2.74 -8.04
C ILE A 84 -4.94 -4.26 -7.91
N LEU A 85 -4.08 -4.95 -8.68
CA LEU A 85 -3.94 -6.41 -8.58
C LEU A 85 -3.44 -6.87 -7.21
N THR A 86 -2.74 -6.01 -6.47
CA THR A 86 -2.33 -6.31 -5.09
C THR A 86 -3.54 -6.20 -4.16
N LEU A 87 -4.33 -5.12 -4.24
CA LEU A 87 -5.53 -4.97 -3.40
C LEU A 87 -6.55 -6.10 -3.65
N ASN A 88 -6.80 -6.47 -4.91
CA ASN A 88 -7.69 -7.58 -5.27
C ASN A 88 -7.18 -8.96 -4.78
N GLN A 89 -5.90 -9.08 -4.43
CA GLN A 89 -5.37 -10.30 -3.81
C GLN A 89 -5.51 -10.27 -2.30
N ILE A 90 -5.38 -9.09 -1.68
CA ILE A 90 -5.58 -8.91 -0.24
C ILE A 90 -7.06 -9.07 0.11
N TYR A 91 -7.96 -8.55 -0.73
CA TYR A 91 -9.41 -8.65 -0.57
C TYR A 91 -10.09 -9.20 -1.83
N PRO A 92 -10.13 -10.53 -2.01
CA PRO A 92 -10.72 -11.15 -3.20
C PRO A 92 -12.21 -10.87 -3.40
N ASP A 93 -12.92 -10.52 -2.32
CA ASP A 93 -14.36 -10.23 -2.32
C ASP A 93 -14.66 -8.76 -2.66
N TYR A 94 -13.63 -7.91 -2.77
CA TYR A 94 -13.75 -6.51 -3.14
C TYR A 94 -13.12 -6.26 -4.51
N ASP A 95 -13.94 -5.85 -5.47
CA ASP A 95 -13.49 -5.61 -6.85
C ASP A 95 -12.94 -4.19 -6.98
N VAL A 96 -11.62 -4.05 -6.73
CA VAL A 96 -10.91 -2.81 -7.03
C VAL A 96 -10.74 -2.69 -8.53
N SER A 97 -11.27 -1.60 -9.11
CA SER A 97 -11.25 -1.32 -10.55
C SER A 97 -10.41 -0.08 -10.88
N ALA A 98 -10.23 0.23 -12.17
CA ALA A 98 -9.46 1.41 -12.56
C ALA A 98 -10.14 2.74 -12.15
N VAL A 99 -11.45 2.73 -11.90
CA VAL A 99 -12.21 3.91 -11.43
C VAL A 99 -11.68 4.44 -10.10
N GLN A 100 -11.15 3.56 -9.24
CA GLN A 100 -10.59 3.93 -7.94
C GLN A 100 -9.13 4.39 -8.04
N ALA A 101 -8.58 4.59 -9.25
CA ALA A 101 -7.23 5.11 -9.46
C ALA A 101 -6.98 6.43 -8.71
N GLN A 102 -8.02 7.26 -8.57
CA GLN A 102 -7.98 8.54 -7.87
C GLN A 102 -7.71 8.41 -6.36
N ASN A 103 -7.93 7.22 -5.77
CA ASN A 103 -7.66 6.95 -4.35
C ASN A 103 -6.18 6.62 -4.10
N PHE A 104 -5.37 6.49 -5.17
CA PHE A 104 -3.94 6.24 -5.06
C PHE A 104 -3.15 7.54 -5.20
N PHE A 105 -2.27 7.78 -4.22
CA PHE A 105 -1.42 8.96 -4.20
C PHE A 105 0.05 8.51 -4.21
N LYS A 106 0.84 9.09 -5.11
CA LYS A 106 2.29 8.87 -5.12
C LYS A 106 2.91 9.75 -4.04
N GLU A 107 3.62 9.14 -3.11
CA GLU A 107 4.38 9.87 -2.10
C GLU A 107 5.70 10.36 -2.71
N GLU A 108 6.00 11.64 -2.59
CA GLU A 108 7.20 12.23 -3.20
C GLU A 108 8.48 11.85 -2.45
N VAL A 109 8.40 11.65 -1.12
CA VAL A 109 9.56 11.39 -0.27
C VAL A 109 9.25 10.41 0.86
N TRP A 110 10.17 9.47 1.10
CA TRP A 110 10.14 8.56 2.27
C TRP A 110 10.05 9.29 3.62
N ASN A 111 10.53 10.53 3.67
CA ASN A 111 10.47 11.36 4.87
C ASN A 111 9.02 11.66 5.31
N GLY A 112 8.06 11.75 4.39
CA GLY A 112 6.65 11.92 4.73
C GLY A 112 6.11 10.70 5.47
N PHE A 113 6.37 9.50 4.94
CA PHE A 113 6.07 8.24 5.63
C PHE A 113 6.72 8.17 7.01
N LYS A 114 8.00 8.55 7.13
CA LYS A 114 8.70 8.58 8.41
C LYS A 114 8.01 9.47 9.44
N GLN A 115 7.59 10.68 9.05
CA GLN A 115 6.90 11.61 9.96
C GLN A 115 5.55 11.05 10.42
N ILE A 116 4.77 10.46 9.51
CA ILE A 116 3.51 9.78 9.84
C ILE A 116 3.78 8.64 10.81
N PHE A 117 4.76 7.79 10.52
CA PHE A 117 5.14 6.67 11.38
C PHE A 117 5.53 7.15 12.78
N GLU A 118 6.42 8.12 12.90
CA GLU A 118 6.89 8.65 14.19
C GLU A 118 5.76 9.33 14.98
N THR A 119 4.77 9.91 14.30
CA THR A 119 3.63 10.57 14.95
C THR A 119 2.60 9.56 15.45
N TYR A 120 2.13 8.66 14.58
CA TYR A 120 1.01 7.77 14.87
C TYR A 120 1.44 6.46 15.56
N LEU A 121 2.66 5.99 15.33
CA LEU A 121 3.21 4.77 15.93
C LEU A 121 4.24 5.07 17.02
N PHE A 122 4.15 6.25 17.66
CA PHE A 122 5.05 6.66 18.74
C PHE A 122 5.01 5.69 19.93
N GLU A 123 3.81 5.41 20.45
CA GLU A 123 3.64 4.51 21.60
C GLU A 123 3.97 3.05 21.24
N THR A 124 3.62 2.61 20.02
CA THR A 124 4.07 1.32 19.46
C THR A 124 5.59 1.21 19.46
N SER A 125 6.29 2.29 19.07
CA SER A 125 7.75 2.32 19.02
C SER A 125 8.37 2.23 20.42
N LYS A 126 7.72 2.78 21.44
CA LYS A 126 8.14 2.60 22.84
C LYS A 126 7.97 1.16 23.31
N GLU A 127 6.83 0.55 23.01
CA GLU A 127 6.55 -0.85 23.39
C GLU A 127 7.55 -1.80 22.73
N TRP A 128 7.83 -1.59 21.45
CA TRP A 128 8.88 -2.33 20.74
C TRP A 128 10.24 -2.16 21.43
N SER A 129 10.61 -0.91 21.74
CA SER A 129 11.89 -0.60 22.37
C SER A 129 12.04 -1.28 23.73
N ALA A 130 10.99 -1.30 24.54
CA ALA A 130 10.95 -2.00 25.83
C ALA A 130 11.12 -3.52 25.67
N ALA A 131 10.41 -4.13 24.70
CA ALA A 131 10.47 -5.56 24.43
C ALA A 131 11.78 -6.02 23.77
N ASN A 132 12.45 -5.13 23.02
CA ASN A 132 13.61 -5.45 22.19
C ASN A 132 14.89 -4.69 22.62
N GLY A 133 15.07 -4.48 23.92
CA GLY A 133 16.34 -4.02 24.50
C GLY A 133 16.79 -2.63 24.04
N GLY A 134 15.86 -1.71 23.82
CA GLY A 134 16.13 -0.34 23.41
C GLY A 134 16.22 -0.13 21.89
N SER A 135 16.01 -1.17 21.07
CA SER A 135 16.07 -1.02 19.61
C SER A 135 14.95 -0.14 19.05
N SER A 136 15.24 0.57 17.95
CA SER A 136 14.25 1.38 17.25
C SER A 136 13.36 0.51 16.36
N PHE A 137 12.04 0.63 16.52
CA PHE A 137 11.09 -0.07 15.67
C PHE A 137 11.18 0.38 14.22
N PHE A 138 11.28 1.69 13.99
CA PHE A 138 11.40 2.26 12.66
C PHE A 138 12.64 1.76 11.90
N GLU A 139 13.80 1.72 12.57
CA GLU A 139 15.05 1.25 11.93
C GLU A 139 14.98 -0.24 11.61
N ASN A 140 14.35 -1.03 12.48
CA ASN A 140 14.12 -2.45 12.20
C ASN A 140 13.20 -2.65 10.99
N LEU A 141 12.07 -1.92 10.96
CA LEU A 141 11.14 -1.95 9.84
C LEU A 141 11.82 -1.52 8.53
N TYR A 142 12.53 -0.39 8.53
CA TYR A 142 13.25 0.12 7.37
C TYR A 142 14.21 -0.94 6.83
N LYS A 143 15.03 -1.54 7.70
CA LYS A 143 15.99 -2.57 7.31
C LYS A 143 15.30 -3.78 6.67
N VAL A 144 14.23 -4.27 7.28
CA VAL A 144 13.50 -5.43 6.74
C VAL A 144 12.88 -5.10 5.38
N LEU A 145 12.27 -3.92 5.22
CA LEU A 145 11.72 -3.49 3.94
C LEU A 145 12.82 -3.37 2.88
N ASP A 146 13.97 -2.77 3.20
CA ASP A 146 15.08 -2.60 2.27
C ASP A 146 15.73 -3.93 1.83
N GLU A 147 15.76 -4.91 2.72
CA GLU A 147 16.17 -6.27 2.38
C GLU A 147 15.23 -6.93 1.35
N VAL A 148 13.93 -6.66 1.44
CA VAL A 148 12.90 -7.28 0.58
C VAL A 148 12.76 -6.57 -0.77
N VAL A 149 12.67 -5.23 -0.78
CA VAL A 149 12.31 -4.47 -1.99
C VAL A 149 13.36 -3.48 -2.49
N LYS A 150 14.49 -3.28 -1.79
CA LYS A 150 15.45 -2.20 -2.08
C LYS A 150 14.77 -0.84 -2.06
N LEU A 151 14.50 -0.37 -0.84
CA LEU A 151 13.62 0.76 -0.58
C LEU A 151 14.07 2.07 -1.26
N PRO A 152 15.37 2.40 -1.39
CA PRO A 152 15.84 3.57 -2.15
C PRO A 152 15.50 3.53 -3.64
N GLU A 153 15.20 2.35 -4.20
CA GLU A 153 14.83 2.15 -5.60
C GLU A 153 13.31 2.06 -5.81
N CYS A 154 12.52 2.20 -4.74
CA CYS A 154 11.08 2.05 -4.78
C CYS A 154 10.34 3.36 -5.07
N GLU A 155 9.21 3.23 -5.74
CA GLU A 155 8.15 4.24 -5.72
C GLU A 155 7.18 3.92 -4.58
N ILE A 156 6.81 4.93 -3.80
CA ILE A 156 5.94 4.76 -2.63
C ILE A 156 4.57 5.33 -2.97
N TYR A 157 3.53 4.60 -2.59
CA TYR A 157 2.14 4.98 -2.81
C TYR A 157 1.32 4.79 -1.54
N SER A 158 0.36 5.68 -1.32
CA SER A 158 -0.71 5.52 -0.34
C SER A 158 -2.03 5.25 -1.04
N TYR A 159 -2.90 4.45 -0.41
CA TYR A 159 -4.27 4.21 -0.85
C TYR A 159 -5.20 4.78 0.22
N ASN A 160 -5.99 5.79 -0.15
CA ASN A 160 -6.92 6.47 0.76
C ASN A 160 -8.29 6.55 0.08
N PRO A 161 -9.17 5.56 0.32
CA PRO A 161 -10.49 5.53 -0.29
C PRO A 161 -11.49 6.45 0.42
N ASP A 162 -12.24 7.24 -0.34
CA ASP A 162 -13.27 8.15 0.18
C ASP A 162 -14.62 7.46 0.52
N SER A 163 -14.72 6.14 0.34
CA SER A 163 -16.00 5.41 0.46
C SER A 163 -16.09 4.59 1.74
N ASP A 164 -17.16 4.82 2.53
CA ASP A 164 -17.49 4.05 3.73
C ASP A 164 -17.67 2.53 3.50
N GLY A 165 -17.78 2.08 2.24
CA GLY A 165 -17.90 0.67 1.86
C GLY A 165 -16.59 0.00 1.44
N ASP A 166 -15.46 0.71 1.49
CA ASP A 166 -14.16 0.18 1.13
C ASP A 166 -13.58 -0.69 2.26
N PRO A 167 -13.09 -1.92 2.03
CA PRO A 167 -12.56 -2.79 3.07
C PRO A 167 -11.27 -2.24 3.71
N PHE A 168 -10.61 -1.25 3.09
CA PHE A 168 -9.48 -0.54 3.68
C PHE A 168 -9.92 0.61 4.62
N MET A 169 -11.21 0.96 4.65
CA MET A 169 -11.79 1.85 5.66
C MET A 169 -12.28 1.03 6.84
N GLU A 170 -11.53 1.05 7.94
CA GLU A 170 -11.95 0.39 9.17
C GLU A 170 -12.86 1.31 9.98
N GLN A 171 -14.15 0.96 10.07
CA GLN A 171 -15.13 1.76 10.79
C GLN A 171 -14.79 1.82 12.29
N GLY A 172 -14.53 3.02 12.81
CA GLY A 172 -14.18 3.25 14.21
C GLY A 172 -12.67 3.28 14.50
N ALA A 173 -11.82 3.17 13.47
CA ALA A 173 -10.41 3.55 13.58
C ALA A 173 -10.28 5.06 13.84
N MET A 174 -9.30 5.45 14.68
CA MET A 174 -9.03 6.84 15.10
C MET A 174 -8.02 7.53 14.20
#